data_AF-A0A917E0J5-F1
#
_entry.id   AF-A0A917E0J5-F1
#
_cell.length_a   1.000
_cell.length_b   1.000
_cell.length_c   1.000
_cell.angle_alpha   90.00
_cell.angle_beta   90.00
_cell.angle_gamma   90.00
#
_symmetry.space_group_name_H-M   'P 1'
#
loop_
_entity.id
_entity.type
_entity.pdbx_description
1 polymer ?
#
loop_
_entity_poly.entity_id
_entity_poly.type
_entity_poly.pdbx_seq_one_letter_code
_entity_poly.pdbx_strand_id
1 'polypeptide(L)'
;MHDYTRRGGVEDTFIVAPEGAEWAQDRSALWNAAEAAEKRKDAKVAREYELALPAELDAGQRRDLVRAFAEDIRDRYGVAVDAAIHAPHDYGDDRNHHAHVMTTTRMVDAQGLGAKTRQLDVRSSASIEVEEIRASWAAQVNDALELAQVAERVDHRSYARQGVEMEPTVKMGHASAAIERRAEREQIAAGEEPHAVTPRGQMNEAIEEKRGLGVYLERGREWLQEMGQRVRDQAELAAHGMASLVQGAARTMRAGLQTSAGDGFDALPALDQSPRREQTPALDHGQDERDRQRQRQRGHDRDGPAIGFGR
;
A
#
# COMPACT_ATOMS: atom_id res chain seq x y z
N MET A 1 -14.06 40.54 9.86
CA MET A 1 -13.87 39.63 11.01
C MET A 1 -14.42 38.28 10.61
N HIS A 2 -13.57 37.26 10.58
CA HIS A 2 -14.00 35.87 10.36
C HIS A 2 -14.15 35.19 11.73
N ASP A 3 -15.35 34.74 12.07
CA ASP A 3 -15.64 34.06 13.34
C ASP A 3 -16.06 32.62 13.07
N TYR A 4 -15.16 31.69 13.41
CA TYR A 4 -15.36 30.25 13.30
C TYR A 4 -15.45 29.55 14.66
N THR A 5 -15.64 30.29 15.75
CA THR A 5 -15.71 29.74 17.13
C THR A 5 -16.84 28.72 17.33
N ARG A 6 -17.84 28.74 16.44
CA ARG A 6 -18.95 27.77 16.43
C ARG A 6 -18.64 26.47 15.68
N ARG A 7 -17.48 26.35 15.03
CA ARG A 7 -17.05 25.10 14.39
C ARG A 7 -16.44 24.17 15.44
N GLY A 8 -16.94 22.94 15.52
CA GLY A 8 -16.39 21.88 16.33
C GLY A 8 -15.45 20.96 15.53
N GLY A 9 -14.98 19.88 16.17
CA GLY A 9 -14.19 18.83 15.53
C GLY A 9 -12.69 19.13 15.41
N VAL A 10 -12.20 20.23 16.01
CA VAL A 10 -10.77 20.53 16.12
C VAL A 10 -10.26 19.92 17.43
N GLU A 11 -9.31 18.99 17.34
CA GLU A 11 -8.67 18.34 18.49
C GLU A 11 -7.51 19.17 19.05
N ASP A 12 -6.70 19.77 18.17
CA ASP A 12 -5.57 20.61 18.56
C ASP A 12 -5.24 21.65 17.48
N THR A 13 -4.63 22.76 17.90
CA THR A 13 -4.07 23.76 16.99
C THR A 13 -2.76 24.29 17.51
N PHE A 14 -1.80 24.52 16.63
CA PHE A 14 -0.52 25.13 17.01
C PHE A 14 0.17 25.78 15.82
N ILE A 15 1.10 26.69 16.13
CA ILE A 15 1.99 27.30 15.14
C ILE A 15 3.42 26.84 15.41
N VAL A 16 4.12 26.54 14.32
CA VAL A 16 5.55 26.24 14.27
C VAL A 16 6.20 27.35 13.47
N ALA A 17 7.00 28.19 14.13
CA ALA A 17 7.68 29.33 13.53
C ALA A 17 9.20 29.15 13.61
N PRO A 18 9.97 29.83 12.73
CA PRO A 18 11.41 29.96 12.88
C PRO A 18 11.81 30.58 14.22
N GLU A 19 13.00 30.25 14.72
CA GLU A 19 13.56 30.83 15.95
C GLU A 19 13.65 32.36 15.85
N GLY A 20 13.28 33.07 16.92
CA GLY A 20 13.26 34.53 16.97
C GLY A 20 12.05 35.20 16.31
N ALA A 21 11.08 34.42 15.79
CA ALA A 21 9.83 34.94 15.22
C ALA A 21 8.63 34.73 16.16
N GLU A 22 8.76 35.08 17.44
CA GLU A 22 7.72 34.84 18.46
C GLU A 22 6.39 35.55 18.13
N TRP A 23 6.45 36.67 17.40
CA TRP A 23 5.27 37.38 16.93
C TRP A 23 4.35 36.50 16.05
N ALA A 24 4.92 35.52 15.34
CA ALA A 24 4.18 34.62 14.46
C ALA A 24 3.37 33.56 15.24
N GLN A 25 3.59 33.41 16.55
CA GLN A 25 2.79 32.52 17.40
C GLN A 25 1.37 33.04 17.63
N ASP A 26 1.13 34.34 17.41
CA ASP A 26 -0.23 34.87 17.34
C ASP A 26 -0.79 34.66 15.93
N ARG A 27 -1.77 33.74 15.83
CA ARG A 27 -2.42 33.38 14.57
C ARG A 27 -3.03 34.57 13.84
N SER A 28 -3.59 35.53 14.58
CA SER A 28 -4.18 36.72 13.96
C SER A 28 -3.08 37.63 13.39
N ALA A 29 -2.01 37.87 14.14
CA ALA A 29 -0.88 38.66 13.69
C ALA A 29 -0.22 38.03 12.46
N LEU A 30 0.01 36.72 12.48
CA LEU A 30 0.60 35.96 11.38
C LEU A 30 -0.17 36.14 10.07
N TRP A 31 -1.47 35.81 10.09
CA TRP A 31 -2.25 35.79 8.86
C TRP A 31 -2.60 37.20 8.36
N ASN A 32 -2.80 38.18 9.24
CA ASN A 32 -2.92 39.58 8.82
C ASN A 32 -1.62 40.08 8.16
N ALA A 33 -0.45 39.72 8.70
CA ALA A 33 0.84 40.09 8.10
C ALA A 33 1.07 39.38 6.75
N ALA A 34 0.65 38.11 6.62
CA ALA A 34 0.72 37.36 5.37
C ALA A 34 -0.14 37.98 4.25
N GLU A 35 -1.37 38.39 4.56
CA GLU A 35 -2.22 39.10 3.61
C GLU A 35 -1.64 40.48 3.25
N ALA A 36 -1.20 41.25 4.24
CA ALA A 36 -0.65 42.60 4.03
C ALA A 36 0.65 42.60 3.19
N ALA A 37 1.43 41.52 3.24
CA ALA A 37 2.66 41.38 2.45
C ALA A 37 2.41 41.22 0.95
N GLU A 38 1.19 40.85 0.55
CA GLU A 38 0.82 40.63 -0.84
C GLU A 38 0.08 41.83 -1.45
N LYS A 39 0.57 42.33 -2.58
CA LYS A 39 0.07 43.59 -3.19
C LYS A 39 -0.96 43.40 -4.30
N ARG A 40 -1.07 42.18 -4.84
CA ARG A 40 -1.94 41.90 -5.98
C ARG A 40 -3.18 41.15 -5.49
N LYS A 41 -4.33 41.43 -6.11
CA LYS A 41 -5.61 40.77 -5.83
C LYS A 41 -5.61 39.26 -6.08
N ASP A 42 -4.68 38.76 -6.89
CA ASP A 42 -4.53 37.36 -7.29
C ASP A 42 -3.31 36.69 -6.62
N ALA A 43 -2.74 37.34 -5.59
CA ALA A 43 -1.59 36.83 -4.90
C ALA A 43 -1.95 35.62 -4.03
N LYS A 44 -1.05 34.62 -4.02
CA LYS A 44 -1.09 33.53 -3.05
C LYS A 44 -0.62 34.06 -1.70
N VAL A 45 -1.50 34.02 -0.70
CA VAL A 45 -1.22 34.42 0.69
C VAL A 45 -0.73 33.25 1.54
N ALA A 46 -1.19 32.04 1.25
CA ALA A 46 -0.84 30.81 1.95
C ALA A 46 -0.63 29.63 0.98
N ARG A 47 -0.04 28.55 1.49
CA ARG A 47 -0.12 27.20 0.89
C ARG A 47 -0.67 26.23 1.93
N GLU A 48 -1.58 25.37 1.51
CA GLU A 48 -2.24 24.38 2.36
C GLU A 48 -1.76 22.97 2.00
N TYR A 49 -1.53 22.17 3.04
CA TYR A 49 -1.33 20.73 2.99
C TYR A 49 -2.43 20.07 3.80
N GLU A 50 -3.08 19.07 3.23
CA GLU A 50 -4.07 18.23 3.92
C GLU A 50 -3.41 16.88 4.19
N LEU A 51 -3.23 16.56 5.47
CA LEU A 51 -2.58 15.33 5.93
C LEU A 51 -3.64 14.35 6.41
N ALA A 52 -3.63 13.12 5.89
CA ALA A 52 -4.37 12.02 6.48
C ALA A 52 -3.56 11.41 7.62
N LEU A 53 -4.18 11.21 8.79
CA LEU A 53 -3.51 10.72 9.99
C LEU A 53 -3.95 9.28 10.27
N PRO A 54 -3.02 8.36 10.61
CA PRO A 54 -3.39 6.99 10.93
C PRO A 54 -4.32 6.94 12.15
N ALA A 55 -5.39 6.17 12.05
CA ALA A 55 -6.38 6.01 13.13
C ALA A 55 -5.86 5.13 14.26
N GLU A 56 -4.82 4.34 13.98
CA GLU A 56 -4.12 3.45 14.92
C GLU A 56 -3.29 4.23 15.95
N LEU A 57 -2.89 5.46 15.62
CA LEU A 57 -2.18 6.35 16.53
C LEU A 57 -3.16 7.03 17.48
N ASP A 58 -2.77 7.26 18.73
CA ASP A 58 -3.57 8.08 19.65
C ASP A 58 -3.49 9.59 19.32
N ALA A 59 -4.29 10.41 20.01
CA ALA A 59 -4.34 11.86 19.75
C ALA A 59 -3.00 12.57 19.99
N GLY A 60 -2.21 12.13 20.99
CA GLY A 60 -0.90 12.69 21.27
C GLY A 60 0.12 12.31 20.20
N GLN A 61 0.15 11.05 19.80
CA GLN A 61 0.99 10.55 18.71
C GLN A 61 0.68 11.24 17.38
N ARG A 62 -0.61 11.44 17.06
CA ARG A 62 -1.04 12.21 15.88
C ARG A 62 -0.57 13.66 15.95
N ARG A 63 -0.67 14.30 17.11
CA ARG A 63 -0.17 15.66 17.34
C ARG A 63 1.34 15.76 17.11
N ASP A 64 2.11 14.82 17.65
CA ASP A 64 3.56 14.81 17.51
C ASP A 64 3.99 14.54 16.06
N LEU A 65 3.29 13.66 15.35
CA LEU A 65 3.49 13.41 13.92
C LEU A 65 3.21 14.67 13.07
N VAL A 66 2.09 15.36 13.30
CA VAL A 66 1.78 16.62 12.59
C VAL A 66 2.79 17.70 12.93
N ARG A 67 3.26 17.75 14.19
CA ARG A 67 4.32 18.67 14.61
C ARG A 67 5.59 18.38 13.82
N ALA A 68 6.08 17.14 13.82
CA ALA A 68 7.29 16.75 13.09
C ALA A 68 7.23 17.18 11.61
N PHE A 69 6.09 16.98 10.94
CA PHE A 69 5.89 17.45 9.58
C PHE A 69 5.97 18.98 9.48
N ALA A 70 5.30 19.70 10.38
CA ALA A 70 5.35 21.16 10.41
C ALA A 70 6.77 21.69 10.66
N GLU A 71 7.58 20.99 11.47
CA GLU A 71 8.98 21.33 11.71
C GLU A 71 9.84 21.10 10.47
N ASP A 72 9.69 19.97 9.77
CA ASP A 72 10.39 19.68 8.51
C ASP A 72 10.09 20.75 7.44
N ILE A 73 8.82 21.14 7.29
CA ILE A 73 8.42 22.20 6.36
C ILE A 73 8.99 23.57 6.76
N ARG A 74 8.97 23.90 8.06
CA ARG A 74 9.54 25.14 8.61
C ARG A 74 11.05 25.21 8.37
N ASP A 75 11.77 24.13 8.62
CA ASP A 75 13.23 24.06 8.48
C ASP A 75 13.65 24.08 7.00
N ARG A 76 12.89 23.38 6.13
CA ARG A 76 13.15 23.32 4.69
C ARG A 76 12.96 24.66 3.97
N TYR A 77 11.99 25.47 4.41
CA TYR A 77 11.59 26.69 3.70
C TYR A 77 11.71 27.99 4.48
N GLY A 78 12.03 27.94 5.78
CA GLY A 78 12.08 29.11 6.66
C GLY A 78 10.72 29.80 6.84
N VAL A 79 9.62 29.08 6.68
CA VAL A 79 8.24 29.63 6.74
C VAL A 79 7.63 29.41 8.13
N ALA A 80 6.58 30.17 8.46
CA ALA A 80 5.69 29.80 9.56
C ALA A 80 4.66 28.78 9.08
N VAL A 81 4.34 27.82 9.95
CA VAL A 81 3.43 26.71 9.69
C VAL A 81 2.34 26.71 10.78
N ASP A 82 1.09 26.78 10.38
CA ASP A 82 -0.08 26.75 11.25
C ASP A 82 -0.84 25.44 11.01
N ALA A 83 -1.01 24.64 12.06
CA ALA A 83 -1.66 23.34 11.98
C ALA A 83 -2.95 23.32 12.80
N ALA A 84 -3.99 22.70 12.24
CA ALA A 84 -5.22 22.34 12.92
C ALA A 84 -5.50 20.85 12.70
N ILE A 85 -5.62 20.10 13.78
CA ILE A 85 -5.89 18.65 13.77
C ILE A 85 -7.37 18.45 13.99
N HIS A 86 -7.98 17.63 13.15
CA HIS A 86 -9.41 17.35 13.16
C HIS A 86 -9.70 15.90 13.53
N ALA A 87 -10.68 15.75 14.42
CA ALA A 87 -11.32 14.48 14.65
C ALA A 87 -12.20 14.10 13.43
N PRO A 88 -12.48 12.81 13.26
CA PRO A 88 -13.54 12.35 12.39
C PRO A 88 -14.83 13.11 12.69
N HIS A 89 -15.56 13.46 11.63
CA HIS A 89 -16.87 14.08 11.79
C HIS A 89 -17.89 13.01 12.18
N ASP A 90 -18.87 13.35 13.03
CA ASP A 90 -19.98 12.49 13.51
C ASP A 90 -20.76 11.73 12.42
N TYR A 91 -20.52 12.05 11.15
CA TYR A 91 -21.27 11.58 10.01
C TYR A 91 -20.33 11.11 8.88
N GLY A 92 -19.17 10.55 9.22
CA GLY A 92 -18.16 10.05 8.26
C GLY A 92 -17.51 8.76 8.75
N ASP A 93 -16.43 8.35 8.09
CA ASP A 93 -15.59 7.26 8.58
C ASP A 93 -14.88 7.72 9.86
N ASP A 94 -15.13 7.02 10.97
CA ASP A 94 -14.55 7.30 12.30
C ASP A 94 -13.02 7.13 12.34
N ARG A 95 -12.40 6.66 11.24
CA ARG A 95 -10.94 6.60 11.09
C ARG A 95 -10.35 7.83 10.41
N ASN A 96 -11.17 8.73 9.85
CA ASN A 96 -10.72 9.86 9.04
C ASN A 96 -10.20 11.04 9.88
N HIS A 97 -9.18 10.79 10.70
CA HIS A 97 -8.38 11.83 11.32
C HIS A 97 -7.55 12.54 10.25
N HIS A 98 -7.56 13.87 10.26
CA HIS A 98 -6.81 14.67 9.29
C HIS A 98 -6.31 15.96 9.90
N ALA A 99 -5.28 16.55 9.29
CA ALA A 99 -4.79 17.87 9.67
C ALA A 99 -4.77 18.81 8.47
N HIS A 100 -5.25 20.03 8.70
CA HIS A 100 -5.01 21.15 7.80
C HIS A 100 -3.73 21.86 8.26
N VAL A 101 -2.74 21.92 7.38
CA VAL A 101 -1.45 22.57 7.64
C VAL A 101 -1.28 23.71 6.64
N MET A 102 -1.35 24.94 7.11
CA MET A 102 -1.18 26.13 6.30
C MET A 102 0.21 26.73 6.52
N THR A 103 0.83 27.23 5.46
CA THR A 103 2.14 27.87 5.52
C THR A 103 2.12 29.24 4.88
N THR A 104 2.95 30.15 5.41
CA THR A 104 3.19 31.43 4.74
C THR A 104 3.87 31.22 3.39
N THR A 105 3.61 32.10 2.43
CA THR A 105 4.32 32.05 1.13
C THR A 105 5.68 32.75 1.16
N ARG A 106 6.10 33.25 2.32
CA ARG A 106 7.34 33.99 2.55
C ARG A 106 8.05 33.43 3.78
N MET A 107 9.37 33.55 3.75
CA MET A 107 10.19 33.29 4.92
C MET A 107 9.79 34.23 6.06
N VAL A 108 9.93 33.75 7.29
CA VAL A 108 9.55 34.47 8.50
C VAL A 108 10.79 34.63 9.38
N ASP A 109 11.00 35.85 9.89
CA ASP A 109 12.07 36.18 10.82
C ASP A 109 11.55 37.11 11.93
N ALA A 110 12.45 37.58 12.80
CA ALA A 110 12.14 38.50 13.90
C ALA A 110 11.55 39.85 13.43
N GLN A 111 11.82 40.25 12.19
CA GLN A 111 11.38 41.53 11.62
C GLN A 111 10.05 41.41 10.85
N GLY A 112 9.63 40.20 10.49
CA GLY A 112 8.33 39.93 9.87
C GLY A 112 8.40 38.92 8.73
N LEU A 113 7.61 39.15 7.68
CA LEU A 113 7.66 38.33 6.46
C LEU A 113 8.72 38.88 5.50
N GLY A 114 9.70 38.04 5.17
CA GLY A 114 10.79 38.34 4.26
C GLY A 114 10.49 37.97 2.80
N ALA A 115 11.50 37.36 2.15
CA ALA A 115 11.42 37.00 0.74
C ALA A 115 10.44 35.84 0.48
N LYS A 116 9.82 35.86 -0.71
CA LYS A 116 8.83 34.86 -1.14
C LYS A 116 9.51 33.54 -1.48
N THR A 117 9.03 32.43 -0.93
CA THR A 117 9.48 31.08 -1.25
C THR A 117 8.98 30.68 -2.64
N ARG A 118 9.84 30.06 -3.46
CA ARG A 118 9.60 29.80 -4.90
C ARG A 118 9.66 28.34 -5.31
N GLN A 119 10.12 27.47 -4.41
CA GLN A 119 10.37 26.04 -4.64
C GLN A 119 9.11 25.35 -5.21
N LEU A 120 7.94 25.69 -4.66
CA LEU A 120 6.63 25.17 -5.08
C LEU A 120 5.89 26.03 -6.12
N ASP A 121 6.47 27.13 -6.61
CA ASP A 121 5.82 28.02 -7.58
C ASP A 121 6.22 27.74 -9.02
N VAL A 122 7.36 27.08 -9.23
CA VAL A 122 7.89 26.78 -10.56
C VAL A 122 7.42 25.40 -10.99
N ARG A 123 6.53 25.34 -12.00
CA ARG A 123 5.87 24.09 -12.43
C ARG A 123 6.82 22.93 -12.71
N SER A 124 8.00 23.22 -13.27
CA SER A 124 8.99 22.18 -13.64
C SER A 124 9.70 21.56 -12.44
N SER A 125 9.82 22.27 -11.31
CA SER A 125 10.45 21.75 -10.08
C SER A 125 9.43 21.39 -9.00
N ALA A 126 8.24 22.00 -9.04
CA ALA A 126 7.22 21.80 -8.02
C ALA A 126 6.78 20.33 -7.91
N SER A 127 6.76 19.57 -9.01
CA SER A 127 6.43 18.14 -8.96
C SER A 127 7.49 17.33 -8.22
N ILE A 128 8.77 17.67 -8.37
CA ILE A 128 9.88 17.01 -7.67
C ILE A 128 9.78 17.34 -6.19
N GLU A 129 9.59 18.62 -5.87
CA GLU A 129 9.43 19.11 -4.50
C GLU A 129 8.25 18.44 -3.77
N VAL A 130 7.10 18.32 -4.45
CA VAL A 130 5.92 17.63 -3.91
C VAL A 130 6.18 16.13 -3.71
N GLU A 131 6.92 15.49 -4.61
CA GLU A 131 7.27 14.08 -4.46
C GLU A 131 8.17 13.86 -3.24
N GLU A 132 9.15 14.75 -3.02
CA GLU A 132 10.03 14.70 -1.85
C GLU A 132 9.27 14.96 -0.54
N ILE A 133 8.36 15.94 -0.52
CA ILE A 133 7.50 16.18 0.65
C ILE A 133 6.65 14.95 0.96
N ARG A 134 6.07 14.32 -0.06
CA ARG A 134 5.27 13.10 0.11
C ARG A 134 6.10 11.91 0.59
N ALA A 135 7.33 11.78 0.10
CA ALA A 135 8.25 10.76 0.56
C ALA A 135 8.65 10.98 2.03
N SER A 136 8.98 12.21 2.42
CA SER A 136 9.25 12.60 3.82
C SER A 136 8.05 12.29 4.71
N TRP A 137 6.84 12.69 4.29
CA TRP A 137 5.61 12.40 5.03
C TRP A 137 5.39 10.89 5.22
N ALA A 138 5.53 10.09 4.17
CA ALA A 138 5.38 8.64 4.27
C ALA A 138 6.40 8.02 5.25
N ALA A 139 7.64 8.50 5.24
CA ALA A 139 8.67 8.06 6.19
C ALA A 139 8.27 8.40 7.64
N GLN A 140 7.87 9.65 7.91
CA GLN A 140 7.44 10.09 9.24
C GLN A 140 6.24 9.29 9.76
N VAL A 141 5.25 9.01 8.89
CA VAL A 141 4.10 8.16 9.24
C VAL A 141 4.56 6.75 9.60
N ASN A 142 5.45 6.16 8.80
CA ASN A 142 5.95 4.82 9.04
C ASN A 142 6.76 4.72 10.34
N ASP A 143 7.58 5.73 10.64
CA ASP A 143 8.33 5.81 11.89
C ASP A 143 7.37 5.91 13.10
N ALA A 144 6.32 6.73 13.00
CA ALA A 144 5.31 6.86 14.05
C ALA A 144 4.53 5.56 14.27
N LEU A 145 4.13 4.87 13.19
CA LEU A 145 3.48 3.55 13.25
C LEU A 145 4.40 2.51 13.89
N GLU A 146 5.69 2.51 13.54
CA GLU A 146 6.67 1.61 14.13
C GLU A 146 6.85 1.83 15.64
N LEU A 147 6.96 3.10 16.06
CA LEU A 147 7.04 3.48 17.48
C LEU A 147 5.78 3.07 18.26
N ALA A 148 4.62 3.12 17.62
CA ALA A 148 3.35 2.64 18.16
C ALA A 148 3.16 1.11 18.06
N GLN A 149 4.17 0.38 17.56
CA GLN A 149 4.13 -1.07 17.36
C GLN A 149 3.01 -1.55 16.41
N VAL A 150 2.64 -0.69 15.46
CA VAL A 150 1.67 -0.98 14.39
C VAL A 150 2.44 -1.58 13.21
N ALA A 151 1.91 -2.66 12.62
CA ALA A 151 2.61 -3.40 11.55
C ALA A 151 2.42 -2.78 10.17
N GLU A 152 1.33 -2.05 9.99
CA GLU A 152 0.93 -1.36 8.78
C GLU A 152 1.96 -0.30 8.38
N ARG A 153 2.10 -0.09 7.06
CA ARG A 153 2.99 0.91 6.48
C ARG A 153 2.31 1.59 5.31
N VAL A 154 2.69 2.84 5.07
CA VAL A 154 2.22 3.66 3.97
C VAL A 154 3.33 3.90 2.96
N ASP A 155 2.95 4.09 1.69
CA ASP A 155 3.86 4.44 0.61
C ASP A 155 3.22 5.55 -0.23
N HIS A 156 3.99 6.60 -0.53
CA HIS A 156 3.53 7.76 -1.29
C HIS A 156 3.35 7.47 -2.79
N ARG A 157 3.91 6.36 -3.28
CA ARG A 157 3.84 5.95 -4.67
C ARG A 157 2.52 5.26 -4.94
N SER A 158 2.06 5.32 -6.19
CA SER A 158 0.91 4.51 -6.62
C SER A 158 1.23 3.02 -6.55
N TYR A 159 0.21 2.16 -6.39
CA TYR A 159 0.37 0.71 -6.43
C TYR A 159 1.15 0.23 -7.65
N ALA A 160 0.88 0.80 -8.84
CA ALA A 160 1.63 0.50 -10.06
C ALA A 160 3.14 0.80 -9.93
N ARG A 161 3.53 1.90 -9.29
CA ARG A 161 4.95 2.25 -9.04
C ARG A 161 5.60 1.40 -7.94
N GLN A 162 4.79 0.79 -7.07
CA GLN A 162 5.24 -0.19 -6.08
C GLN A 162 5.35 -1.60 -6.67
N GLY A 163 4.79 -1.83 -7.86
CA GLY A 163 4.67 -3.18 -8.46
C GLY A 163 3.57 -4.02 -7.84
N VAL A 164 2.59 -3.39 -7.17
CA VAL A 164 1.44 -4.04 -6.55
C VAL A 164 0.31 -4.10 -7.57
N GLU A 165 -0.18 -5.30 -7.87
CA GLU A 165 -1.34 -5.52 -8.76
C GLU A 165 -2.66 -5.26 -8.02
N MET A 166 -2.83 -4.02 -7.54
CA MET A 166 -4.06 -3.57 -6.89
C MET A 166 -4.62 -2.36 -7.61
N GLU A 167 -5.92 -2.40 -7.88
CA GLU A 167 -6.65 -1.30 -8.49
C GLU A 167 -6.98 -0.25 -7.42
N PRO A 168 -6.57 1.03 -7.56
CA PRO A 168 -6.86 2.07 -6.57
C PRO A 168 -8.32 2.51 -6.63
N THR A 169 -8.89 2.88 -5.48
CA THR A 169 -10.24 3.43 -5.42
C THR A 169 -10.30 4.85 -6.01
N VAL A 170 -11.50 5.26 -6.41
CA VAL A 170 -11.80 6.58 -6.97
C VAL A 170 -12.25 7.52 -5.86
N LYS A 171 -11.70 8.74 -5.83
CA LYS A 171 -12.11 9.78 -4.88
C LYS A 171 -13.59 10.13 -5.07
N MET A 172 -14.41 9.86 -4.05
CA MET A 172 -15.85 10.11 -4.08
C MET A 172 -16.19 11.58 -4.36
N GLY A 173 -15.56 12.50 -3.63
CA GLY A 173 -15.92 13.92 -3.62
C GLY A 173 -17.14 14.19 -2.72
N HIS A 174 -17.28 15.44 -2.28
CA HIS A 174 -18.25 15.82 -1.24
C HIS A 174 -19.72 15.52 -1.62
N ALA A 175 -20.11 15.76 -2.88
CA ALA A 175 -21.48 15.58 -3.34
C ALA A 175 -21.86 14.10 -3.38
N SER A 176 -21.05 13.25 -4.01
CA SER A 176 -21.30 11.80 -4.05
C SER A 176 -21.26 11.21 -2.65
N ALA A 177 -20.29 11.59 -1.80
CA ALA A 177 -20.26 11.13 -0.41
C ALA A 177 -21.51 11.56 0.39
N ALA A 178 -22.07 12.73 0.14
CA ALA A 178 -23.31 13.15 0.79
C ALA A 178 -24.53 12.34 0.35
N ILE A 179 -24.59 11.97 -0.94
CA ILE A 179 -25.65 11.10 -1.47
C ILE A 179 -25.52 9.70 -0.86
N GLU A 180 -24.33 9.09 -0.89
CA GLU A 180 -24.09 7.76 -0.31
C GLU A 180 -24.50 7.72 1.17
N ARG A 181 -24.08 8.71 1.96
CA ARG A 181 -24.45 8.76 3.39
C ARG A 181 -25.94 8.87 3.63
N ARG A 182 -26.66 9.61 2.79
CA ARG A 182 -28.12 9.69 2.90
C ARG A 182 -28.73 8.33 2.58
N ALA A 183 -28.32 7.72 1.48
CA ALA A 183 -28.83 6.42 1.05
C ALA A 183 -28.53 5.32 2.07
N GLU A 184 -27.32 5.26 2.61
CA GLU A 184 -26.92 4.32 3.67
C GLU A 184 -27.84 4.42 4.89
N ARG A 185 -28.15 5.65 5.35
CA ARG A 185 -29.09 5.83 6.47
C ARG A 185 -30.51 5.36 6.14
N GLU A 186 -30.96 5.62 4.93
CA GLU A 186 -32.29 5.21 4.46
C GLU A 186 -32.37 3.67 4.36
N GLN A 187 -31.33 3.02 3.84
CA GLN A 187 -31.18 1.56 3.75
C GLN A 187 -31.15 0.92 5.15
N ILE A 188 -30.30 1.42 6.06
CA ILE A 188 -30.23 0.93 7.44
C ILE A 188 -31.58 1.09 8.14
N ALA A 189 -32.24 2.23 7.98
CA ALA A 189 -33.57 2.46 8.57
C ALA A 189 -34.65 1.54 7.98
N ALA A 190 -34.48 1.10 6.72
CA ALA A 190 -35.34 0.12 6.06
C ALA A 190 -34.98 -1.34 6.44
N GLY A 191 -33.90 -1.58 7.17
CA GLY A 191 -33.41 -2.92 7.51
C GLY A 191 -32.72 -3.64 6.34
N GLU A 192 -32.25 -2.87 5.35
CA GLU A 192 -31.49 -3.37 4.19
C GLU A 192 -29.98 -3.37 4.48
N GLU A 193 -29.23 -4.23 3.79
CA GLU A 193 -27.77 -4.14 3.80
C GLU A 193 -27.32 -2.92 2.96
N PRO A 194 -26.46 -2.05 3.52
CA PRO A 194 -25.98 -0.88 2.79
C PRO A 194 -25.24 -1.26 1.52
N HIS A 195 -25.53 -0.53 0.44
CA HIS A 195 -24.85 -0.70 -0.85
C HIS A 195 -24.72 0.65 -1.55
N ALA A 196 -23.74 0.77 -2.44
CA ALA A 196 -23.45 2.05 -3.08
C ALA A 196 -24.51 2.44 -4.12
N VAL A 197 -24.97 3.69 -4.06
CA VAL A 197 -26.01 4.22 -4.97
C VAL A 197 -25.48 5.20 -6.00
N THR A 198 -24.27 5.72 -5.82
CA THR A 198 -23.64 6.61 -6.81
C THR A 198 -22.70 5.82 -7.74
N PRO A 199 -22.50 6.27 -8.98
CA PRO A 199 -21.58 5.61 -9.90
C PRO A 199 -20.16 5.46 -9.35
N ARG A 200 -19.68 6.45 -8.57
CA ARG A 200 -18.35 6.38 -7.94
C ARG A 200 -18.31 5.39 -6.78
N GLY A 201 -19.38 5.32 -5.98
CA GLY A 201 -19.48 4.36 -4.90
C GLY A 201 -19.51 2.94 -5.43
N GLN A 202 -20.32 2.68 -6.46
CA GLN A 202 -20.41 1.36 -7.12
C GLN A 202 -19.08 0.92 -7.73
N MET A 203 -18.32 1.86 -8.32
CA MET A 203 -16.96 1.57 -8.77
C MET A 203 -16.03 1.16 -7.63
N ASN A 204 -16.07 1.88 -6.50
CA ASN A 204 -15.24 1.56 -5.35
C ASN A 204 -15.65 0.22 -4.71
N GLU A 205 -16.94 -0.03 -4.57
CA GLU A 205 -17.49 -1.30 -4.09
C GLU A 205 -17.01 -2.47 -4.95
N ALA A 206 -17.12 -2.37 -6.28
CA ALA A 206 -16.61 -3.38 -7.20
C ALA A 206 -15.08 -3.59 -7.10
N ILE A 207 -14.32 -2.52 -6.86
CA ILE A 207 -12.86 -2.60 -6.65
C ILE A 207 -12.55 -3.35 -5.35
N GLU A 208 -13.25 -3.04 -4.26
CA GLU A 208 -13.05 -3.71 -2.97
C GLU A 208 -13.49 -5.19 -3.01
N GLU A 209 -14.61 -5.50 -3.67
CA GLU A 209 -15.05 -6.89 -3.91
C GLU A 209 -13.99 -7.69 -4.66
N LYS A 210 -13.44 -7.12 -5.74
CA LYS A 210 -12.37 -7.75 -6.53
C LYS A 210 -11.11 -7.98 -5.69
N ARG A 211 -10.75 -7.03 -4.81
CA ARG A 211 -9.62 -7.20 -3.87
C ARG A 211 -9.89 -8.31 -2.87
N GLY A 212 -11.09 -8.35 -2.28
CA GLY A 212 -11.51 -9.41 -1.36
C GLY A 212 -11.40 -10.79 -2.00
N LEU A 213 -11.91 -10.95 -3.24
CA LEU A 213 -11.77 -12.19 -4.01
C LEU A 213 -10.30 -12.57 -4.26
N GLY A 214 -9.43 -11.59 -4.54
CA GLY A 214 -7.99 -11.82 -4.68
C GLY A 214 -7.37 -12.47 -3.45
N VAL A 215 -7.69 -11.97 -2.25
CA VAL A 215 -7.20 -12.54 -0.97
C VAL A 215 -7.66 -13.98 -0.79
N TYR A 216 -8.93 -14.29 -1.11
CA TYR A 216 -9.44 -15.66 -1.03
C TYR A 216 -8.73 -16.62 -2.01
N LEU A 217 -8.46 -16.17 -3.24
CA LEU A 217 -7.75 -16.97 -4.24
C LEU A 217 -6.29 -17.22 -3.86
N GLU A 218 -5.61 -16.21 -3.31
CA GLU A 218 -4.24 -16.32 -2.83
C GLU A 218 -4.15 -17.28 -1.64
N ARG A 219 -5.01 -17.11 -0.63
CA ARG A 219 -5.11 -18.03 0.50
C ARG A 219 -5.44 -19.46 0.08
N GLY A 220 -6.29 -19.62 -0.93
CA GLY A 220 -6.58 -20.93 -1.54
C GLY A 220 -5.36 -21.55 -2.22
N ARG A 221 -4.53 -20.75 -2.91
CA ARG A 221 -3.27 -21.21 -3.51
C ARG A 221 -2.25 -21.62 -2.45
N GLU A 222 -2.08 -20.84 -1.39
CA GLU A 222 -1.18 -21.18 -0.28
C GLU A 222 -1.61 -22.49 0.38
N TRP A 223 -2.90 -22.64 0.66
CA TRP A 223 -3.46 -23.88 1.21
C TRP A 223 -3.21 -25.09 0.30
N LEU A 224 -3.40 -24.95 -1.01
CA LEU A 224 -3.09 -26.01 -1.99
C LEU A 224 -1.60 -26.34 -2.02
N GLN A 225 -0.72 -25.33 -1.90
CA GLN A 225 0.73 -25.52 -1.84
C GLN A 225 1.13 -26.27 -0.57
N GLU A 226 0.63 -25.86 0.60
CA GLU A 226 0.85 -26.54 1.88
C GLU A 226 0.37 -27.98 1.84
N MET A 227 -0.85 -28.22 1.32
CA MET A 227 -1.37 -29.57 1.16
C MET A 227 -0.49 -30.41 0.24
N GLY A 228 -0.09 -29.85 -0.91
CA GLY A 228 0.83 -30.52 -1.83
C GLY A 228 2.16 -30.87 -1.16
N GLN A 229 2.65 -30.00 -0.28
CA GLN A 229 3.89 -30.23 0.47
C GLN A 229 3.72 -31.34 1.51
N ARG A 230 2.63 -31.31 2.29
CA ARG A 230 2.29 -32.39 3.23
C ARG A 230 2.15 -33.75 2.54
N VAL A 231 1.53 -33.79 1.36
CA VAL A 231 1.40 -35.03 0.58
C VAL A 231 2.77 -35.54 0.11
N ARG A 232 3.66 -34.64 -0.35
CA ARG A 232 5.04 -35.00 -0.71
C ARG A 232 5.82 -35.52 0.48
N ASP A 233 5.77 -34.84 1.63
CA ASP A 233 6.47 -35.26 2.84
C ASP A 233 5.98 -36.63 3.32
N GLN A 234 4.66 -36.89 3.28
CA GLN A 234 4.11 -38.21 3.59
C GLN A 234 4.57 -39.29 2.61
N ALA A 235 4.61 -38.98 1.31
CA ALA A 235 5.08 -39.92 0.30
C ALA A 235 6.57 -40.24 0.48
N GLU A 236 7.40 -39.25 0.79
CA GLU A 236 8.82 -39.43 1.09
C GLU A 236 9.01 -40.28 2.36
N LEU A 237 8.29 -40.00 3.44
CA LEU A 237 8.35 -40.80 4.66
C LEU A 237 7.94 -42.26 4.42
N ALA A 238 6.89 -42.50 3.63
CA ALA A 238 6.46 -43.84 3.25
C ALA A 238 7.51 -44.57 2.39
N ALA A 239 8.14 -43.87 1.45
CA ALA A 239 9.21 -44.42 0.62
C ALA A 239 10.46 -44.77 1.45
N HIS A 240 10.87 -43.91 2.39
CA HIS A 240 11.96 -44.20 3.33
C HIS A 240 11.64 -45.37 4.25
N GLY A 241 10.40 -45.46 4.73
CA GLY A 241 9.91 -46.61 5.51
C GLY A 241 10.02 -47.93 4.72
N MET A 242 9.55 -47.96 3.47
CA MET A 242 9.68 -49.12 2.60
C MET A 242 11.14 -49.48 2.31
N ALA A 243 12.00 -48.49 2.02
CA ALA A 243 13.42 -48.72 1.80
C ALA A 243 14.10 -49.33 3.05
N SER A 244 13.75 -48.86 4.25
CA SER A 244 14.28 -49.40 5.50
C SER A 244 13.84 -50.85 5.75
N LEU A 245 12.60 -51.22 5.39
CA LEU A 245 12.09 -52.59 5.47
C LEU A 245 12.81 -53.52 4.49
N VAL A 246 13.01 -53.10 3.25
CA VAL A 246 13.75 -53.87 2.23
C VAL A 246 15.20 -54.08 2.67
N GLN A 247 15.86 -53.04 3.18
CA GLN A 247 17.22 -53.15 3.72
C GLN A 247 17.27 -54.03 4.98
N GLY A 248 16.22 -54.02 5.81
CA GLY A 248 16.07 -54.92 6.94
C GLY A 248 16.00 -56.37 6.49
N ALA A 249 15.08 -56.69 5.58
CA ALA A 249 14.88 -58.04 5.03
C ALA A 249 16.13 -58.58 4.31
N ALA A 250 16.84 -57.74 3.56
CA ALA A 250 18.09 -58.12 2.92
C ALA A 250 19.19 -58.46 3.94
N ARG A 251 19.25 -57.74 5.08
CA ARG A 251 20.18 -58.07 6.17
C ARG A 251 19.83 -59.39 6.86
N THR A 252 18.55 -59.67 7.11
CA THR A 252 18.11 -60.94 7.70
C THR A 252 18.39 -62.12 6.78
N MET A 253 18.15 -61.98 5.47
CA MET A 253 18.49 -63.02 4.48
C MET A 253 20.01 -63.24 4.38
N ARG A 254 20.81 -62.18 4.43
CA ARG A 254 22.28 -62.29 4.42
C ARG A 254 22.84 -62.94 5.69
N ALA A 255 22.22 -62.69 6.85
CA ALA A 255 22.55 -63.37 8.10
C ALA A 255 22.15 -64.86 8.07
N GLY A 256 20.99 -65.18 7.49
CA GLY A 256 20.54 -66.58 7.29
C GLY A 256 21.44 -67.38 6.36
N LEU A 257 21.99 -66.75 5.31
CA LEU A 257 22.94 -67.37 4.39
C LEU A 257 24.35 -67.60 5.00
N GLN A 258 24.70 -66.90 6.09
CA GLN A 258 25.95 -67.17 6.82
C GLN A 258 25.81 -68.31 7.85
N THR A 259 24.60 -68.72 8.19
CA THR A 259 24.33 -69.81 9.15
C THR A 259 24.07 -71.18 8.50
N SER A 260 24.04 -71.29 7.17
CA SER A 260 23.96 -72.60 6.48
C SER A 260 24.99 -72.70 5.35
N ALA A 261 26.25 -72.93 5.73
CA ALA A 261 27.26 -73.48 4.83
C ALA A 261 27.59 -74.90 5.32
N GLY A 262 26.95 -75.90 4.71
CA GLY A 262 27.19 -77.32 4.93
C GLY A 262 26.18 -78.16 4.15
N ASP A 263 26.65 -78.70 3.01
CA ASP A 263 26.06 -79.74 2.13
C ASP A 263 24.75 -79.38 1.38
N GLY A 264 24.53 -79.63 0.09
CA GLY A 264 25.25 -80.31 -0.98
C GLY A 264 24.25 -80.65 -2.12
N PHE A 265 24.63 -80.33 -3.36
CA PHE A 265 24.21 -80.92 -4.66
C PHE A 265 22.83 -80.68 -5.34
N ASP A 266 22.96 -80.21 -6.61
CA ASP A 266 22.24 -80.43 -7.88
C ASP A 266 20.71 -80.27 -8.03
N ALA A 267 20.29 -79.28 -8.83
CA ALA A 267 19.77 -79.48 -10.20
C ALA A 267 19.14 -78.18 -10.76
N LEU A 268 19.54 -77.79 -11.97
CA LEU A 268 18.79 -76.87 -12.85
C LEU A 268 17.74 -77.65 -13.66
N PRO A 269 16.67 -77.01 -14.16
CA PRO A 269 16.77 -76.59 -15.56
C PRO A 269 16.24 -75.17 -15.83
N ALA A 270 16.77 -74.63 -16.92
CA ALA A 270 16.47 -73.33 -17.52
C ALA A 270 15.03 -73.22 -18.02
N LEU A 271 14.46 -72.02 -17.91
CA LEU A 271 13.44 -71.52 -18.84
C LEU A 271 13.76 -70.06 -19.20
N ASP A 272 14.31 -69.95 -20.40
CA ASP A 272 14.31 -68.78 -21.27
C ASP A 272 12.87 -68.41 -21.64
N GLN A 273 12.53 -67.13 -21.50
CA GLN A 273 11.61 -66.42 -22.39
C GLN A 273 11.66 -64.93 -22.11
N SER A 274 12.49 -64.23 -22.89
CA SER A 274 12.37 -62.78 -23.07
C SER A 274 11.25 -62.46 -24.07
N PRO A 275 10.45 -61.40 -23.86
CA PRO A 275 9.92 -60.62 -24.96
C PRO A 275 10.65 -59.28 -25.06
N ARG A 276 11.26 -59.13 -26.24
CA ARG A 276 11.68 -57.94 -26.99
C ARG A 276 11.23 -56.57 -26.45
N ARG A 277 12.24 -55.71 -26.26
CA ARG A 277 12.13 -54.24 -26.31
C ARG A 277 11.61 -53.80 -27.70
N GLU A 278 10.46 -53.15 -27.74
CA GLU A 278 10.14 -52.19 -28.81
C GLU A 278 10.64 -50.81 -28.37
N GLN A 279 11.47 -50.21 -29.23
CA GLN A 279 11.95 -48.84 -29.12
C GLN A 279 10.85 -47.91 -29.65
N THR A 280 10.36 -46.99 -28.82
CA THR A 280 9.59 -45.84 -29.27
C THR A 280 10.55 -44.70 -29.68
N PRO A 281 10.33 -44.04 -30.84
CA PRO A 281 11.17 -42.92 -31.28
C PRO A 281 10.82 -41.63 -30.53
N ALA A 282 11.84 -40.84 -30.24
CA ALA A 282 11.72 -39.49 -29.71
C ALA A 282 11.10 -38.54 -30.76
N LEU A 283 10.03 -37.84 -30.38
CA LEU A 283 9.49 -36.72 -31.15
C LEU A 283 10.02 -35.41 -30.54
N ASP A 284 11.01 -34.84 -31.23
CA ASP A 284 11.45 -33.47 -31.09
C ASP A 284 10.56 -32.58 -31.98
N HIS A 285 9.64 -31.82 -31.39
CA HIS A 285 9.05 -30.63 -31.99
C HIS A 285 8.37 -29.78 -30.91
N GLY A 286 9.01 -28.67 -30.52
CA GLY A 286 8.38 -27.71 -29.62
C GLY A 286 9.14 -26.41 -29.37
N GLN A 287 10.16 -26.08 -30.16
CA GLN A 287 10.92 -24.82 -29.97
C GLN A 287 10.58 -23.74 -31.01
N ASP A 288 10.06 -24.08 -32.19
CA ASP A 288 9.81 -23.09 -33.26
C ASP A 288 8.50 -22.29 -33.16
N GLU A 289 7.53 -22.70 -32.34
CA GLU A 289 6.27 -21.93 -32.17
C GLU A 289 6.37 -20.83 -31.10
N ARG A 290 7.31 -20.94 -30.16
CA ARG A 290 7.47 -19.96 -29.07
C ARG A 290 8.16 -18.67 -29.51
N ASP A 291 9.01 -18.72 -30.53
CA ASP A 291 9.73 -17.54 -31.04
C ASP A 291 8.89 -16.70 -31.99
N ARG A 292 7.90 -17.30 -32.68
CA ARG A 292 6.98 -16.55 -33.56
C ARG A 292 5.94 -15.74 -32.78
N GLN A 293 5.58 -16.16 -31.57
CA GLN A 293 4.60 -15.46 -30.73
C GLN A 293 5.21 -14.24 -30.01
N ARG A 294 6.51 -14.28 -29.68
CA ARG A 294 7.23 -13.15 -29.04
C ARG A 294 7.47 -11.95 -29.96
N GLN A 295 7.55 -12.15 -31.28
CA GLN A 295 7.73 -11.04 -32.22
C GLN A 295 6.42 -10.30 -32.55
N ARG A 296 5.24 -10.91 -32.34
CA ARG A 296 3.94 -10.26 -32.60
C ARG A 296 3.50 -9.32 -31.47
N GLN A 297 3.95 -9.55 -30.23
CA GLN A 297 3.62 -8.68 -29.08
C GLN A 297 4.45 -7.39 -29.00
N ARG A 298 5.60 -7.31 -29.70
CA ARG A 298 6.44 -6.09 -29.71
C ARG A 298 5.98 -5.00 -30.68
N GLY A 299 4.90 -5.22 -31.43
CA GLY A 299 4.38 -4.30 -32.44
C GLY A 299 3.13 -3.50 -32.03
N HIS A 300 2.62 -3.69 -30.81
CA HIS A 300 1.33 -3.11 -30.39
C HIS A 300 1.41 -2.12 -29.21
N ASP A 301 2.61 -1.63 -28.89
CA ASP A 301 2.85 -0.60 -27.84
C ASP A 301 3.04 0.81 -28.42
N ARG A 302 2.37 1.13 -29.52
CA ARG A 302 2.26 2.50 -30.05
C ARG A 302 0.82 2.75 -30.46
N ASP A 303 0.00 3.13 -29.49
CA ASP A 303 -1.12 4.08 -29.61
C ASP A 303 -2.06 3.92 -28.40
N GLY A 304 -1.78 4.68 -27.33
CA GLY A 304 -2.68 4.88 -26.20
C GLY A 304 -3.34 6.27 -26.27
N PRO A 305 -4.61 6.43 -25.85
CA PRO A 305 -5.41 7.61 -26.17
C PRO A 305 -5.05 8.83 -25.31
N ALA A 306 -5.00 9.99 -25.96
CA ALA A 306 -4.76 11.29 -25.35
C ALA A 306 -5.98 11.76 -24.53
N ILE A 307 -5.78 12.03 -23.24
CA ILE A 307 -6.78 12.66 -22.36
C ILE A 307 -6.48 14.16 -22.30
N GLY A 308 -7.33 14.96 -22.91
CA GLY A 308 -7.27 16.42 -22.92
C GLY A 308 -7.88 17.04 -21.67
N PHE A 309 -7.17 17.99 -21.06
CA PHE A 309 -7.70 18.87 -20.02
C PHE A 309 -8.32 20.12 -20.66
N GLY A 310 -9.63 20.29 -20.49
CA GLY A 310 -10.36 21.49 -20.86
C GLY A 310 -10.70 22.35 -19.64
N ARG A 311 -10.14 23.56 -19.65
CA ARG A 311 -10.45 24.84 -18.94
C ARG A 311 -11.25 24.83 -17.64
#